data_AF-A0A917YVB5-F1
#
_entry.id   AF-A0A917YVB5-F1
#
_cell.length_a   1.000
_cell.length_b   1.000
_cell.length_c   1.000
_cell.angle_alpha   90.00
_cell.angle_beta   90.00
_cell.angle_gamma   90.00
#
_symmetry.space_group_name_H-M   'P 1'
#
loop_
_entity.id
_entity.type
_entity.pdbx_description
1 polymer ?
#
loop_
_entity_poly.entity_id
_entity_poly.type
_entity_poly.pdbx_seq_one_letter_code
_entity_poly.pdbx_strand_id
1 'polypeptide(L)'
;MRSFAKKLLLPLTIGLSLSAAVQAKEPPRGPMFKMFDELQLSAQQRQDIRTLFKQGREDRQVFRQDGQLLREQKQAVIEAADWDQQAALALLSEEMTARRAAMWARAQMDQAVWNLLTESQREVWAEMQEEGFDRPERTPFNGRWLRKLDLNEAQQQALSELQAQAKMSREKNQDIRERFAEQQLALIEQGGLTEQAWTSLYEQYQSQFQAAALEGLKQRHGFYHLLTAEQQAKLEQFKQRHKARKDRSHPGRLRQ
;
A
#
# COMPACT_ATOMS: atom_id res chain seq x y z
N MET A 1 -22.97 -12.59 10.83
CA MET A 1 -21.58 -12.78 10.38
C MET A 1 -21.60 -13.15 8.92
N ARG A 2 -21.32 -12.21 8.00
CA ARG A 2 -21.20 -12.54 6.58
C ARG A 2 -19.80 -13.08 6.35
N SER A 3 -19.69 -14.38 6.12
CA SER A 3 -18.44 -15.04 5.70
C SER A 3 -18.02 -14.45 4.36
N PHE A 4 -16.90 -13.73 4.32
CA PHE A 4 -16.31 -13.25 3.08
C PHE A 4 -15.84 -14.45 2.26
N ALA A 5 -16.47 -14.63 1.11
CA ALA A 5 -16.17 -15.70 0.18
C ALA A 5 -14.67 -15.66 -0.18
N LYS A 6 -14.00 -16.80 -0.04
CA LYS A 6 -12.70 -17.08 -0.64
C LYS A 6 -12.80 -16.83 -2.15
N LYS A 7 -12.50 -15.61 -2.60
CA LYS A 7 -12.26 -15.34 -4.01
C LYS A 7 -10.85 -15.87 -4.29
N LEU A 8 -10.80 -17.09 -4.81
CA LEU A 8 -9.58 -17.74 -5.24
C LEU A 8 -8.88 -16.83 -6.26
N LEU A 9 -7.68 -16.35 -5.91
CA LEU A 9 -6.73 -15.86 -6.89
C LEU A 9 -6.40 -17.06 -7.78
N LEU A 10 -6.85 -17.02 -9.03
CA LEU A 10 -6.41 -17.99 -10.02
C LEU A 10 -4.89 -17.82 -10.18
N PRO A 11 -4.09 -18.90 -10.09
CA PRO A 11 -2.68 -18.82 -10.37
C PRO A 11 -2.48 -18.27 -11.79
N LEU A 12 -1.50 -17.38 -11.95
CA LEU A 12 -1.12 -16.76 -13.21
C LEU A 12 -0.62 -17.85 -14.17
N THR A 13 -1.54 -18.50 -14.88
CA THR A 13 -1.19 -19.43 -15.97
C THR A 13 -0.78 -18.60 -17.17
N ILE A 14 0.53 -18.51 -17.39
CA ILE A 14 1.11 -17.86 -18.57
C ILE A 14 0.84 -18.75 -19.79
N GLY A 15 -0.32 -18.55 -20.42
CA GLY A 15 -0.55 -18.99 -21.79
C GLY A 15 -0.04 -17.91 -22.74
N LEU A 16 1.13 -18.11 -23.34
CA LEU A 16 1.65 -17.27 -24.42
C LEU A 16 0.77 -17.44 -25.67
N SER A 17 -0.35 -16.72 -25.74
CA SER A 17 -1.11 -16.55 -26.98
C SER A 17 -0.62 -15.28 -27.68
N LEU A 18 0.11 -15.47 -28.80
CA LEU A 18 0.46 -14.39 -29.72
C LEU A 18 -0.83 -13.66 -30.15
N SER A 19 -1.01 -12.43 -29.67
CA SER A 19 -2.05 -11.52 -30.16
C SER A 19 -1.39 -10.38 -30.92
N ALA A 20 -1.84 -10.19 -32.16
CA ALA A 20 -1.34 -9.17 -33.08
C ALA A 20 -1.37 -7.76 -32.46
N ALA A 21 -0.32 -6.99 -32.72
CA ALA A 21 -0.08 -5.67 -32.15
C ALA A 21 -1.11 -4.64 -32.65
N VAL A 22 -1.94 -4.13 -31.72
CA VAL A 22 -2.63 -2.85 -31.89
C VAL A 22 -1.83 -1.80 -31.11
N GLN A 23 -1.26 -0.83 -31.82
CA GLN A 23 -0.55 0.31 -31.22
C GLN A 23 -1.54 1.22 -30.50
N ALA A 24 -1.72 1.00 -29.20
CA ALA A 24 -2.49 1.87 -28.33
C ALA A 24 -1.64 3.06 -27.85
N LYS A 25 -2.23 4.26 -27.88
CA LYS A 25 -1.64 5.53 -27.44
C LYS A 25 -1.08 5.46 -26.02
N GLU A 26 0.14 5.99 -25.82
CA GLU A 26 0.86 5.88 -24.54
C GLU A 26 0.12 6.57 -23.38
N PRO A 27 -0.19 5.85 -22.28
CA PRO A 27 -0.74 6.45 -21.08
C PRO A 27 0.35 7.24 -20.32
N PRO A 28 -0.02 8.17 -19.42
CA PRO A 28 0.92 9.06 -18.75
C PRO A 28 1.99 8.32 -17.94
N ARG A 29 3.24 8.82 -18.01
CA ARG A 29 4.45 8.27 -17.39
C ARG A 29 4.39 8.34 -15.86
N GLY A 30 3.97 7.24 -15.23
CA GLY A 30 4.09 7.05 -13.78
C GLY A 30 5.51 6.61 -13.34
N PRO A 31 5.79 6.47 -12.04
CA PRO A 31 7.10 6.09 -11.51
C PRO A 31 7.65 4.77 -12.09
N MET A 32 6.76 3.82 -12.40
CA MET A 32 7.19 2.57 -13.08
C MET A 32 7.74 2.78 -14.49
N PHE A 33 7.37 3.85 -15.18
CA PHE A 33 7.95 4.14 -16.50
C PHE A 33 9.39 4.64 -16.39
N LYS A 34 9.75 5.32 -15.29
CA LYS A 34 11.15 5.71 -15.04
C LYS A 34 12.05 4.48 -14.86
N MET A 35 11.57 3.50 -14.10
CA MET A 35 12.25 2.20 -13.96
C MET A 35 12.50 1.52 -15.32
N PHE A 36 11.54 1.57 -16.24
CA PHE A 36 11.71 0.99 -17.58
C PHE A 36 12.65 1.77 -18.50
N ASP A 37 12.82 3.07 -18.25
CA ASP A 37 13.75 3.92 -18.99
C ASP A 37 15.19 3.59 -18.57
N GLU A 38 15.44 3.33 -17.28
CA GLU A 38 16.77 2.97 -16.74
C GLU A 38 17.22 1.54 -17.13
N LEU A 39 16.29 0.59 -17.19
CA LEU A 39 16.57 -0.82 -17.55
C LEU A 39 16.78 -1.06 -19.07
N GLN A 40 16.68 -0.02 -19.90
CA GLN A 40 16.84 -0.13 -21.36
C GLN A 40 16.04 -1.28 -21.99
N LEU A 41 14.79 -1.46 -21.55
CA LEU A 41 13.97 -2.60 -21.97
C LEU A 41 13.69 -2.60 -23.47
N SER A 42 13.71 -3.78 -24.09
CA SER A 42 13.27 -3.98 -25.48
C SER A 42 11.79 -3.65 -25.65
N ALA A 43 11.37 -3.37 -26.89
CA ALA A 43 9.96 -3.11 -27.19
C ALA A 43 9.04 -4.26 -26.74
N GLN A 44 9.50 -5.51 -26.91
CA GLN A 44 8.78 -6.70 -26.48
C GLN A 44 8.69 -6.78 -24.95
N GLN A 45 9.81 -6.65 -24.23
CA GLN A 45 9.82 -6.64 -22.76
C GLN A 45 8.89 -5.57 -22.18
N ARG A 46 8.90 -4.35 -22.77
CA ARG A 46 7.99 -3.28 -22.36
C ARG A 46 6.53 -3.65 -22.53
N GLN A 47 6.18 -4.32 -23.64
CA GLN A 47 4.81 -4.75 -23.90
C GLN A 47 4.37 -5.88 -22.95
N ASP A 48 5.25 -6.85 -22.69
CA ASP A 48 4.97 -7.96 -21.79
C ASP A 48 4.77 -7.46 -20.36
N ILE A 49 5.67 -6.61 -19.89
CA ILE A 49 5.55 -6.00 -18.56
C ILE A 49 4.29 -5.14 -18.43
N ARG A 50 3.96 -4.32 -19.44
CA ARG A 50 2.70 -3.54 -19.45
C ARG A 50 1.47 -4.46 -19.31
N THR A 51 1.49 -5.61 -19.96
CA THR A 51 0.41 -6.62 -19.90
C THR A 51 0.31 -7.21 -18.49
N LEU A 52 1.43 -7.64 -17.90
CA LEU A 52 1.49 -8.12 -16.50
C LEU A 52 0.90 -7.10 -15.53
N PHE A 53 1.27 -5.82 -15.64
CA PHE A 53 0.73 -4.76 -14.79
C PHE A 53 -0.73 -4.42 -15.06
N LYS A 54 -1.24 -4.64 -16.28
CA LYS A 54 -2.66 -4.49 -16.58
C LYS A 54 -3.47 -5.58 -15.88
N GLN A 55 -3.05 -6.84 -16.04
CA GLN A 55 -3.68 -7.98 -15.40
C GLN A 55 -3.66 -7.85 -13.87
N GLY A 56 -2.49 -7.56 -13.28
CA GLY A 56 -2.39 -7.36 -11.82
C GLY A 56 -3.22 -6.17 -11.30
N ARG A 57 -3.52 -5.17 -12.13
CA ARG A 57 -4.46 -4.09 -11.77
C ARG A 57 -5.91 -4.55 -11.79
N GLU A 58 -6.28 -5.41 -12.73
CA GLU A 58 -7.62 -6.03 -12.85
C GLU A 58 -7.89 -6.95 -11.64
N ASP A 59 -6.94 -7.81 -11.30
CA ASP A 59 -7.02 -8.70 -10.13
C ASP A 59 -7.15 -7.90 -8.82
N ARG A 60 -6.46 -6.75 -8.73
CA ARG A 60 -6.55 -5.86 -7.57
C ARG A 60 -7.86 -5.07 -7.49
N GLN A 61 -8.64 -4.96 -8.57
CA GLN A 61 -9.94 -4.28 -8.50
C GLN A 61 -10.90 -5.01 -7.56
N VAL A 62 -10.74 -6.34 -7.45
CA VAL A 62 -11.56 -7.21 -6.59
C VAL A 62 -11.50 -6.78 -5.12
N PHE A 63 -10.36 -6.25 -4.66
CA PHE A 63 -10.18 -5.80 -3.27
C PHE A 63 -10.63 -4.35 -3.00
N ARG A 64 -11.15 -3.62 -4.00
CA ARG A 64 -11.51 -2.20 -3.82
C ARG A 64 -12.70 -1.99 -2.89
N GLN A 65 -13.72 -2.84 -2.98
CA GLN A 65 -14.92 -2.74 -2.14
C GLN A 65 -14.58 -3.12 -0.69
N ASP A 66 -13.88 -4.24 -0.51
CA ASP A 66 -13.36 -4.68 0.79
C ASP A 66 -12.46 -3.60 1.42
N GLY A 67 -11.62 -2.95 0.61
CA GLY A 67 -10.78 -1.84 1.05
C GLY A 67 -11.53 -0.57 1.45
N GLN A 68 -12.76 -0.33 0.98
CA GLN A 68 -13.60 0.77 1.48
C GLN A 68 -14.22 0.40 2.82
N LEU A 69 -14.80 -0.79 2.92
CA LEU A 69 -15.39 -1.29 4.16
C LEU A 69 -14.37 -1.31 5.31
N LEU A 70 -13.16 -1.83 5.06
CA LEU A 70 -12.08 -1.84 6.05
C LEU A 70 -11.70 -0.43 6.51
N ARG A 71 -11.79 0.59 5.64
CA ARG A 71 -11.52 1.98 6.04
C ARG A 71 -12.60 2.53 6.94
N GLU A 72 -13.86 2.22 6.67
CA GLU A 72 -15.00 2.63 7.50
C GLU A 72 -14.94 1.96 8.87
N GLN A 73 -14.67 0.65 8.92
CA GLN A 73 -14.48 -0.08 10.18
C GLN A 73 -13.29 0.47 11.00
N LYS A 74 -12.17 0.78 10.34
CA LYS A 74 -11.03 1.41 11.01
C LYS A 74 -11.39 2.79 11.55
N GLN A 75 -12.19 3.55 10.81
CA GLN A 75 -12.65 4.86 11.26
C GLN A 75 -13.55 4.72 12.48
N ALA A 76 -14.44 3.73 12.52
CA ALA A 76 -15.26 3.43 13.69
C ALA A 76 -14.42 3.09 14.93
N VAL A 77 -13.35 2.30 14.78
CA VAL A 77 -12.40 2.01 15.89
C VAL A 77 -11.68 3.28 16.36
N ILE A 78 -11.36 4.21 15.44
CA ILE A 78 -10.69 5.48 15.76
C ILE A 78 -11.62 6.45 16.50
N GLU A 79 -12.92 6.42 16.20
CA GLU A 79 -13.93 7.33 16.75
C GLU A 79 -14.63 6.78 18.00
N ALA A 80 -14.39 5.51 18.34
CA ALA A 80 -14.94 4.87 19.52
C ALA A 80 -14.52 5.61 20.80
N ALA A 81 -15.47 5.85 21.70
CA ALA A 81 -15.26 6.60 22.95
C ALA A 81 -14.03 6.11 23.74
N ASP A 82 -13.87 4.79 23.81
CA ASP A 82 -12.77 4.12 24.49
C ASP A 82 -11.94 3.29 23.51
N TRP A 83 -10.65 3.14 23.81
CA TRP A 83 -9.75 2.30 23.01
C TRP A 83 -10.03 0.81 23.25
N ASP A 84 -10.71 0.17 22.30
CA ASP A 84 -10.88 -1.27 22.27
C ASP A 84 -9.74 -1.94 21.47
N GLN A 85 -8.71 -2.40 22.20
CA GLN A 85 -7.58 -3.11 21.60
C GLN A 85 -8.01 -4.42 20.93
N GLN A 86 -8.99 -5.13 21.47
CA GLN A 86 -9.40 -6.43 20.94
C GLN A 86 -10.17 -6.26 19.62
N ALA A 87 -11.07 -5.28 19.54
CA ALA A 87 -11.74 -4.92 18.29
C ALA A 87 -10.73 -4.45 17.23
N ALA A 88 -9.74 -3.64 17.61
CA ALA A 88 -8.68 -3.21 16.71
C ALA A 88 -7.86 -4.40 16.17
N LEU A 89 -7.47 -5.34 17.03
CA LEU A 89 -6.72 -6.53 16.64
C LEU A 89 -7.53 -7.46 15.72
N ALA A 90 -8.82 -7.65 16.00
CA ALA A 90 -9.70 -8.46 15.16
C ALA A 90 -9.80 -7.89 13.74
N LEU A 91 -10.03 -6.58 13.63
CA LEU A 91 -10.07 -5.87 12.35
C LEU A 91 -8.75 -5.94 11.59
N LEU A 92 -7.62 -5.79 12.29
CA LEU A 92 -6.30 -5.89 11.67
C LEU A 92 -6.01 -7.32 11.18
N SER A 93 -6.45 -8.35 11.88
CA SER A 93 -6.30 -9.74 11.45
C SER A 93 -7.06 -10.01 10.13
N GLU A 94 -8.26 -9.45 10.00
CA GLU A 94 -9.05 -9.52 8.75
C GLU A 94 -8.31 -8.81 7.60
N GLU A 95 -7.85 -7.58 7.82
CA GLU A 95 -7.08 -6.83 6.82
C GLU A 95 -5.80 -7.58 6.41
N MET A 96 -5.08 -8.15 7.36
CA MET A 96 -3.82 -8.84 7.12
C MET A 96 -4.01 -10.07 6.22
N THR A 97 -5.14 -10.76 6.31
CA THR A 97 -5.48 -11.88 5.41
C THR A 97 -5.60 -11.41 3.97
N ALA A 98 -6.38 -10.35 3.72
CA ALA A 98 -6.53 -9.76 2.39
C ALA A 98 -5.19 -9.19 1.88
N ARG A 99 -4.42 -8.56 2.77
CA ARG A 99 -3.12 -7.98 2.46
C ARG A 99 -2.07 -9.04 2.11
N ARG A 100 -2.06 -10.18 2.79
CA ARG A 100 -1.17 -11.31 2.50
C ARG A 100 -1.35 -11.79 1.06
N ALA A 101 -2.60 -12.03 0.64
CA ALA A 101 -2.91 -12.41 -0.73
C ALA A 101 -2.43 -11.38 -1.76
N ALA A 102 -2.65 -10.09 -1.48
CA ALA A 102 -2.18 -9.01 -2.34
C ALA A 102 -0.65 -8.88 -2.40
N MET A 103 0.05 -9.14 -1.29
CA MET A 103 1.51 -9.14 -1.24
C MET A 103 2.11 -10.35 -1.96
N TRP A 104 1.49 -11.53 -1.84
CA TRP A 104 1.88 -12.71 -2.61
C TRP A 104 1.73 -12.48 -4.11
N ALA A 105 0.57 -12.00 -4.56
CA ALA A 105 0.35 -11.65 -5.96
C ALA A 105 1.35 -10.57 -6.45
N ARG A 106 1.78 -9.66 -5.56
CA ARG A 106 2.85 -8.71 -5.87
C ARG A 106 4.20 -9.42 -6.06
N ALA A 107 4.59 -10.31 -5.17
CA ALA A 107 5.83 -11.07 -5.27
C ALA A 107 5.88 -11.93 -6.56
N GLN A 108 4.77 -12.58 -6.92
CA GLN A 108 4.67 -13.32 -8.19
C GLN A 108 4.86 -12.42 -9.41
N MET A 109 4.29 -11.22 -9.37
CA MET A 109 4.47 -10.24 -10.44
C MET A 109 5.93 -9.74 -10.51
N ASP A 110 6.57 -9.50 -9.37
CA ASP A 110 7.98 -9.10 -9.32
C ASP A 110 8.88 -10.23 -9.88
N GLN A 111 8.61 -11.51 -9.57
CA GLN A 111 9.29 -12.66 -10.20
C GLN A 111 9.04 -12.74 -11.71
N ALA A 112 7.81 -12.52 -12.16
CA ALA A 112 7.48 -12.55 -13.59
C ALA A 112 8.24 -11.45 -14.35
N VAL A 113 8.38 -10.25 -13.75
CA VAL A 113 9.21 -9.18 -14.31
C VAL A 113 10.68 -9.60 -14.32
N TRP A 114 11.22 -10.10 -13.21
CA TRP A 114 12.61 -10.57 -13.11
C TRP A 114 12.97 -11.57 -14.21
N ASN A 115 12.08 -12.52 -14.50
CA ASN A 115 12.28 -13.53 -15.54
C ASN A 115 12.29 -12.98 -16.97
N LEU A 116 11.69 -11.80 -17.20
CA LEU A 116 11.73 -11.11 -18.49
C LEU A 116 13.02 -10.31 -18.70
N LEU A 117 13.76 -10.00 -17.63
CA LEU A 117 15.00 -9.23 -17.68
C LEU A 117 16.19 -10.10 -18.08
N THR A 118 17.11 -9.51 -18.85
CA THR A 118 18.44 -10.09 -19.09
C THR A 118 19.30 -10.00 -17.83
N GLU A 119 20.41 -10.74 -17.80
CA GLU A 119 21.36 -10.69 -16.67
C GLU A 119 21.87 -9.27 -16.39
N SER A 120 22.30 -8.54 -17.42
CA SER A 120 22.71 -7.14 -17.29
C SER A 120 21.59 -6.20 -16.78
N GLN A 121 20.33 -6.46 -17.15
CA GLN A 121 19.20 -5.67 -16.67
C GLN A 121 18.84 -5.99 -15.22
N ARG A 122 19.12 -7.22 -14.76
CA ARG A 122 18.92 -7.64 -13.38
C ARG A 122 19.93 -6.97 -12.44
N GLU A 123 21.16 -6.77 -12.89
CA GLU A 123 22.17 -6.01 -12.14
C GLU A 123 21.74 -4.56 -11.93
N VAL A 124 21.28 -3.89 -13.00
CA VAL A 124 20.73 -2.52 -12.91
C VAL A 124 19.51 -2.49 -12.00
N TRP A 125 18.63 -3.50 -12.07
CA TRP A 125 17.49 -3.59 -11.17
C TRP A 125 17.92 -3.71 -9.70
N ALA A 126 18.93 -4.52 -9.38
CA ALA A 126 19.43 -4.69 -8.02
C ALA A 126 20.02 -3.37 -7.48
N GLU A 127 20.82 -2.67 -8.28
CA GLU A 127 21.39 -1.36 -7.94
C GLU A 127 20.31 -0.32 -7.65
N MET A 128 19.26 -0.26 -8.48
CA MET A 128 18.11 0.64 -8.27
C MET A 128 17.32 0.35 -6.98
N GLN A 129 17.40 -0.87 -6.45
CA GLN A 129 16.77 -1.22 -5.17
C GLN A 129 17.64 -0.79 -3.98
N GLU A 130 18.97 -0.91 -4.09
CA GLU A 130 19.91 -0.46 -3.06
C GLU A 130 19.94 1.07 -2.92
N GLU A 131 19.99 1.80 -4.04
CA GLU A 131 19.91 3.27 -4.02
C GLU A 131 18.52 3.74 -3.56
N GLY A 132 17.52 2.88 -3.74
CA GLY A 132 16.11 3.20 -3.58
C GLY A 132 15.69 4.18 -4.67
N PHE A 133 14.58 3.89 -5.36
CA PHE A 133 14.01 4.90 -6.27
C PHE A 133 13.94 6.24 -5.57
N ASP A 134 14.45 7.27 -6.25
CA ASP A 134 14.39 8.67 -5.86
C ASP A 134 12.91 9.02 -5.63
N ARG A 135 12.43 8.70 -4.42
CA ARG A 135 11.04 8.86 -4.04
C ARG A 135 10.94 10.37 -3.97
N PRO A 136 10.13 11.02 -4.84
CA PRO A 136 10.04 12.46 -4.84
C PRO A 136 9.84 12.88 -3.41
N GLU A 137 10.76 13.71 -2.92
CA GLU A 137 10.85 14.09 -1.52
C GLU A 137 9.43 14.33 -1.04
N ARG A 138 8.96 13.48 -0.11
CA ARG A 138 7.55 13.52 0.28
C ARG A 138 7.32 14.93 0.77
N THR A 139 6.50 15.68 0.03
CA THR A 139 6.22 17.08 0.35
C THR A 139 5.94 17.13 1.85
N PRO A 140 6.77 17.83 2.63
CA PRO A 140 6.68 17.76 4.09
C PRO A 140 5.25 18.11 4.45
N PHE A 141 4.68 17.31 5.37
CA PHE A 141 3.31 17.51 5.80
C PHE A 141 3.17 18.95 6.31
N ASN A 142 2.55 19.81 5.51
CA ASN A 142 2.56 21.24 5.75
C ASN A 142 1.65 21.67 6.91
N GLY A 143 0.96 20.72 7.56
CA GLY A 143 0.09 20.94 8.71
C GLY A 143 -1.06 21.93 8.48
N ARG A 144 -1.29 22.37 7.24
CA ARG A 144 -2.14 23.55 6.97
C ARG A 144 -3.59 23.34 7.37
N TRP A 145 -4.07 22.10 7.34
CA TRP A 145 -5.41 21.76 7.82
C TRP A 145 -5.48 21.62 9.35
N LEU A 146 -4.40 21.21 10.02
CA LEU A 146 -4.32 21.19 11.50
C LEU A 146 -4.40 22.60 12.06
N ARG A 147 -3.73 23.57 11.40
CA ARG A 147 -3.85 24.99 11.75
C ARG A 147 -5.29 25.50 11.68
N LYS A 148 -6.14 24.86 10.87
CA LYS A 148 -7.57 25.20 10.77
C LYS A 148 -8.41 24.52 11.85
N LEU A 149 -7.86 23.66 12.70
CA LEU A 149 -8.58 23.09 13.83
C LEU A 149 -8.49 23.98 15.08
N ASP A 150 -7.70 25.05 15.04
CA ASP A 150 -7.61 26.03 16.14
C ASP A 150 -7.30 25.33 17.48
N LEU A 151 -6.28 24.46 17.48
CA LEU A 151 -5.86 23.70 18.66
C LEU A 151 -5.33 24.64 19.75
N ASN A 152 -5.75 24.43 21.00
CA ASN A 152 -5.20 25.18 22.13
C ASN A 152 -3.78 24.72 22.49
N GLU A 153 -3.09 25.45 23.38
CA GLU A 153 -1.68 25.16 23.74
C GLU A 153 -1.49 23.74 24.28
N ALA A 154 -2.37 23.28 25.17
CA ALA A 154 -2.31 21.93 25.72
C ALA A 154 -2.49 20.85 24.62
N GLN A 155 -3.40 21.08 23.68
CA GLN A 155 -3.60 20.20 22.52
C GLN A 155 -2.39 20.22 21.58
N GLN A 156 -1.78 21.38 21.35
CA GLN A 156 -0.58 21.48 20.51
C GLN A 156 0.60 20.71 21.11
N GLN A 157 0.79 20.80 22.43
CA GLN A 157 1.82 20.06 23.14
C GLN A 157 1.59 18.54 23.04
N ALA A 158 0.40 18.06 23.38
CA ALA A 158 0.06 16.64 23.28
C ALA A 158 0.18 16.11 21.83
N LEU A 159 -0.16 16.94 20.84
CA LEU A 159 0.02 16.59 19.43
C LEU A 159 1.50 16.45 19.05
N SER A 160 2.37 17.31 19.58
CA SER A 160 3.81 17.24 19.34
C SER A 160 4.41 15.94 19.87
N GLU A 161 4.03 15.54 21.08
CA GLU A 161 4.44 14.27 21.69
C GLU A 161 3.97 13.07 20.85
N LEU A 162 2.70 13.08 20.44
CA LEU A 162 2.13 12.05 19.57
C LEU A 162 2.85 11.98 18.21
N GLN A 163 3.22 13.12 17.64
CA GLN A 163 3.97 13.18 16.38
C GLN A 163 5.40 12.64 16.53
N ALA A 164 6.07 12.93 17.64
CA ALA A 164 7.40 12.39 17.93
C ALA A 164 7.36 10.86 18.06
N GLN A 165 6.39 10.32 18.81
CA GLN A 165 6.18 8.87 18.90
C GLN A 165 5.85 8.25 17.54
N ALA A 166 4.96 8.90 16.78
CA ALA A 166 4.62 8.45 15.43
C ALA A 166 5.82 8.47 14.47
N LYS A 167 6.74 9.42 14.62
CA LYS A 167 7.97 9.47 13.81
C LYS A 167 8.87 8.28 14.12
N MET A 168 9.17 8.03 15.40
CA MET A 168 10.00 6.88 15.81
C MET A 168 9.40 5.54 15.35
N SER A 169 8.08 5.38 15.53
CA SER A 169 7.36 4.20 15.05
C SER A 169 7.47 4.04 13.53
N ARG A 170 7.34 5.12 12.76
CA ARG A 170 7.49 5.08 11.30
C ARG A 170 8.87 4.65 10.86
N GLU A 171 9.93 5.17 11.48
CA GLU A 171 11.32 4.81 11.19
C GLU A 171 11.57 3.32 11.46
N LYS A 172 11.16 2.83 12.64
CA LYS A 172 11.23 1.39 12.95
C LYS A 172 10.43 0.54 11.96
N ASN A 173 9.22 0.97 11.62
CA ASN A 173 8.36 0.25 10.68
C ASN A 173 8.85 0.31 9.23
N GLN A 174 9.70 1.27 8.89
CA GLN A 174 10.36 1.37 7.60
C GLN A 174 11.45 0.29 7.49
N ASP A 175 12.34 0.20 8.48
CA ASP A 175 13.39 -0.84 8.56
C ASP A 175 12.80 -2.25 8.46
N ILE A 176 11.70 -2.53 9.16
CA ILE A 176 10.98 -3.82 9.07
C ILE A 176 10.53 -4.13 7.63
N ARG A 177 10.04 -3.12 6.91
CA ARG A 177 9.55 -3.30 5.53
C ARG A 177 10.69 -3.44 4.53
N GLU A 178 11.78 -2.73 4.75
CA GLU A 178 12.99 -2.81 3.92
C GLU A 178 13.58 -4.22 4.03
N ARG A 179 13.81 -4.73 5.25
CA ARG A 179 14.29 -6.11 5.44
C ARG A 179 13.39 -7.18 4.84
N PHE A 180 12.07 -7.04 4.98
CA PHE A 180 11.13 -7.96 4.33
C PHE A 180 11.25 -7.90 2.80
N ALA A 181 11.38 -6.70 2.23
CA ALA A 181 11.52 -6.51 0.79
C ALA A 181 12.84 -7.10 0.27
N GLU A 182 13.95 -6.88 0.97
CA GLU A 182 15.27 -7.45 0.67
C GLU A 182 15.24 -8.98 0.66
N GLN A 183 14.68 -9.61 1.72
CA GLN A 183 14.60 -11.08 1.78
C GLN A 183 13.65 -11.65 0.73
N GLN A 184 12.55 -10.96 0.41
CA GLN A 184 11.66 -11.38 -0.67
C GLN A 184 12.37 -11.30 -2.02
N LEU A 185 13.18 -10.25 -2.24
CA LEU A 185 13.96 -10.10 -3.46
C LEU A 185 15.02 -11.20 -3.56
N ALA A 186 15.75 -11.51 -2.48
CA ALA A 186 16.72 -12.60 -2.47
C ALA A 186 16.08 -13.95 -2.88
N LEU A 187 14.83 -14.23 -2.45
CA LEU A 187 14.08 -15.39 -2.91
C LEU A 187 13.81 -15.37 -4.42
N ILE A 188 13.54 -14.19 -4.99
CA ILE A 188 13.30 -14.01 -6.43
C ILE A 188 14.59 -14.22 -7.24
N GLU A 189 15.67 -13.59 -6.81
CA GLU A 189 16.96 -13.62 -7.48
C GLU A 189 17.55 -15.03 -7.54
N GLN A 190 17.43 -15.77 -6.44
CA GLN A 190 17.90 -17.15 -6.31
C GLN A 190 16.95 -18.17 -6.98
N GLY A 191 15.83 -17.73 -7.56
CA GLY A 191 14.81 -18.61 -8.12
C GLY A 191 14.07 -19.47 -7.08
N GLY A 192 14.17 -19.11 -5.79
CA GLY A 192 13.59 -19.82 -4.66
C GLY A 192 12.18 -19.35 -4.28
N LEU A 193 11.58 -18.41 -5.02
CA LEU A 193 10.25 -17.89 -4.73
C LEU A 193 9.16 -18.95 -5.00
N THR A 194 8.84 -19.71 -3.96
CA THR A 194 7.67 -20.60 -3.90
C THR A 194 6.63 -20.03 -2.95
N GLU A 195 5.37 -20.46 -3.06
CA GLU A 195 4.31 -20.05 -2.13
C GLU A 195 4.67 -20.41 -0.68
N GLN A 196 5.31 -21.56 -0.48
CA GLN A 196 5.77 -22.01 0.84
C GLN A 196 6.91 -21.11 1.36
N ALA A 197 7.97 -20.89 0.58
CA ALA A 197 9.09 -20.05 1.00
C ALA A 197 8.64 -18.61 1.31
N TRP A 198 7.78 -18.04 0.46
CA TRP A 198 7.22 -16.71 0.69
C TRP A 198 6.30 -16.67 1.90
N THR A 199 5.47 -17.70 2.10
CA THR A 199 4.62 -17.83 3.28
C THR A 199 5.45 -17.86 4.57
N SER A 200 6.50 -18.68 4.61
CA SER A 200 7.40 -18.75 5.76
C SER A 200 8.12 -17.43 6.01
N LEU A 201 8.52 -16.70 4.95
CA LEU A 201 9.04 -15.34 5.08
C LEU A 201 7.99 -14.40 5.67
N TYR A 202 6.76 -14.40 5.15
CA TYR A 202 5.69 -13.53 5.64
C TYR A 202 5.37 -13.77 7.12
N GLU A 203 5.31 -15.03 7.55
CA GLU A 203 5.00 -15.42 8.93
C GLU A 203 6.06 -14.92 9.93
N GLN A 204 7.32 -14.80 9.54
CA GLN A 204 8.38 -14.20 10.37
C GLN A 204 8.13 -12.72 10.68
N TYR A 205 7.47 -12.00 9.76
CA TYR A 205 7.22 -10.56 9.86
C TYR A 205 5.78 -10.20 10.26
N GLN A 206 4.86 -11.16 10.23
CA GLN A 206 3.43 -10.91 10.42
C GLN A 206 3.11 -10.20 11.73
N SER A 207 3.71 -10.64 12.84
CA SER A 207 3.50 -10.04 14.16
C SER A 207 3.97 -8.59 14.21
N GLN A 208 5.09 -8.29 13.56
CA GLN A 208 5.66 -6.94 13.49
C GLN A 208 4.78 -6.02 12.64
N PHE A 209 4.25 -6.52 11.51
CA PHE A 209 3.28 -5.78 10.71
C PHE A 209 1.98 -5.51 11.46
N GLN A 210 1.48 -6.48 12.23
CA GLN A 210 0.28 -6.30 13.04
C GLN A 210 0.50 -5.29 14.17
N ALA A 211 1.63 -5.38 14.88
CA ALA A 211 2.02 -4.42 15.92
C ALA A 211 2.13 -3.00 15.36
N ALA A 212 2.80 -2.83 14.21
CA ALA A 212 2.92 -1.55 13.51
C ALA A 212 1.55 -0.97 13.13
N ALA A 213 0.65 -1.81 12.63
CA ALA A 213 -0.70 -1.39 12.24
C ALA A 213 -1.55 -1.01 13.45
N LEU A 214 -1.44 -1.75 14.57
CA LEU A 214 -2.12 -1.48 15.83
C LEU A 214 -1.66 -0.14 16.41
N GLU A 215 -0.34 0.09 16.45
CA GLU A 215 0.23 1.35 16.90
C GLU A 215 -0.27 2.53 16.05
N GLY A 216 -0.30 2.37 14.73
CA GLY A 216 -0.85 3.39 13.82
C GLY A 216 -2.34 3.67 14.04
N LEU A 217 -3.15 2.67 14.38
CA LEU A 217 -4.55 2.88 14.77
C LEU A 217 -4.67 3.59 16.11
N LYS A 218 -3.88 3.19 17.10
CA LYS A 218 -3.85 3.81 18.44
C LYS A 218 -3.44 5.28 18.37
N GLN A 219 -2.45 5.61 17.55
CA GLN A 219 -2.05 7.00 17.33
C GLN A 219 -3.16 7.84 16.70
N ARG A 220 -3.91 7.26 15.74
CA ARG A 220 -5.03 7.95 15.10
C ARG A 220 -6.22 8.14 16.05
N HIS A 221 -6.49 7.15 16.91
CA HIS A 221 -7.46 7.24 18.00
C HIS A 221 -7.06 8.36 18.97
N GLY A 222 -5.83 8.32 19.50
CA GLY A 222 -5.32 9.36 20.40
C GLY A 222 -5.38 10.77 19.79
N PHE A 223 -5.06 10.91 18.50
CA PHE A 223 -5.23 12.17 17.78
C PHE A 223 -6.70 12.63 17.73
N TYR A 224 -7.64 11.73 17.44
CA TYR A 224 -9.06 12.07 17.33
C TYR A 224 -9.65 12.50 18.68
N HIS A 225 -9.28 11.82 19.76
CA HIS A 225 -9.77 12.11 21.12
C HIS A 225 -9.08 13.30 21.79
N LEU A 226 -7.98 13.80 21.23
CA LEU A 226 -7.39 15.08 21.63
C LEU A 226 -8.30 16.27 21.24
N LEU A 227 -9.12 16.09 20.21
CA LEU A 227 -9.96 17.14 19.66
C LEU A 227 -11.26 17.30 20.45
N THR A 228 -11.76 18.53 20.54
CA THR A 228 -13.12 18.79 21.04
C THR A 228 -14.17 18.31 20.04
N ALA A 229 -15.42 18.15 20.48
CA ALA A 229 -16.53 17.77 19.59
C ALA A 229 -16.67 18.73 18.38
N GLU A 230 -16.48 20.03 18.58
CA GLU A 230 -16.50 21.03 17.51
C GLU A 230 -15.35 20.83 16.52
N GLN A 231 -14.14 20.55 17.02
CA GLN A 231 -12.96 20.29 16.19
C GLN A 231 -13.09 18.97 15.42
N GLN A 232 -13.67 17.93 16.04
CA GLN A 232 -13.99 16.66 15.37
C GLN A 232 -14.99 16.88 14.22
N ALA A 233 -16.06 17.65 14.45
CA ALA A 233 -17.02 17.99 13.40
C ALA A 233 -16.36 18.76 12.23
N LYS A 234 -15.46 19.70 12.54
CA LYS A 234 -14.69 20.45 11.54
C LYS A 234 -13.77 19.53 10.72
N LEU A 235 -13.14 18.56 11.38
CA LEU A 235 -12.32 17.53 10.74
C LEU A 235 -13.14 16.69 9.75
N GLU A 236 -14.34 16.24 10.14
CA GLU A 236 -15.23 15.48 9.25
C GLU A 236 -15.66 16.29 8.03
N GLN A 237 -15.97 17.58 8.19
CA GLN A 237 -16.27 18.45 7.05
C GLN A 237 -15.09 18.55 6.08
N PHE A 238 -13.85 18.63 6.58
CA PHE A 238 -12.66 18.62 5.72
C PHE A 238 -12.51 17.30 4.97
N LYS A 239 -12.72 16.16 5.64
CA LYS A 239 -12.68 14.83 5.01
C LYS A 239 -13.71 14.72 3.89
N GLN A 240 -14.96 15.14 4.14
CA GLN A 240 -16.04 15.11 3.16
C GLN A 240 -15.77 16.02 1.96
N ARG A 241 -15.33 17.27 2.19
CA ARG A 241 -14.96 18.21 1.11
C ARG A 241 -13.82 17.66 0.25
N HIS A 242 -12.83 17.04 0.87
CA HIS A 242 -11.73 16.40 0.16
C HIS A 242 -12.21 15.21 -0.69
N LYS A 243 -13.08 14.35 -0.15
CA LYS A 243 -13.71 13.24 -0.88
C LYS A 243 -14.48 13.77 -2.10
N ALA A 244 -15.36 14.76 -1.91
CA ALA A 244 -16.15 15.36 -2.98
C ALA A 244 -15.32 16.06 -4.08
N ARG A 245 -14.15 16.63 -3.73
CA ARG A 245 -13.20 17.18 -4.72
C ARG A 245 -12.53 16.08 -5.53
N LYS A 246 -12.12 15.00 -4.86
CA LYS A 246 -11.48 13.86 -5.51
C LYS A 246 -12.43 13.18 -6.49
N ASP A 247 -13.68 12.99 -6.11
CA ASP A 247 -14.71 12.37 -6.95
C ASP A 247 -15.02 13.24 -8.18
N ARG A 248 -15.08 14.57 -8.01
CA ARG A 248 -15.21 15.53 -9.13
C ARG A 248 -14.03 15.54 -10.10
N SER A 249 -12.81 15.33 -9.59
CA SER A 249 -11.59 15.29 -10.42
C SER A 249 -11.40 13.96 -11.18
N HIS A 250 -12.13 12.90 -10.82
CA HIS A 250 -12.02 11.57 -11.45
C HIS A 250 -13.41 10.99 -11.80
N PRO A 251 -14.19 11.65 -12.68
CA PRO A 251 -15.58 11.28 -12.95
C PRO A 251 -15.74 9.87 -13.55
N GLY A 252 -14.69 9.31 -14.15
CA GLY A 252 -14.68 7.95 -14.71
C GLY A 252 -14.63 6.80 -13.69
N ARG A 253 -14.57 7.07 -12.37
CA ARG A 253 -14.60 6.02 -11.33
C ARG A 253 -16.00 5.67 -10.81
N LEU A 254 -17.04 6.41 -11.21
CA LEU A 254 -18.42 6.20 -10.77
C LEU A 254 -19.29 5.47 -11.81
N ARG A 255 -18.71 5.05 -12.95
CA ARG A 255 -19.36 4.13 -13.89
C ARG A 255 -18.55 2.84 -13.95
N GLN A 256 -18.91 1.89 -13.08
CA GLN A 256 -18.88 0.42 -13.26
C GLN A 256 -19.14 -0.24 -11.90
#